data_AF-A0A7Y2T6Q2-F1
#
_entry.id   AF-A0A7Y2T6Q2-F1
#
_cell.length_a   1.000
_cell.length_b   1.000
_cell.length_c   1.000
_cell.angle_alpha   90.00
_cell.angle_beta   90.00
_cell.angle_gamma   90.00
#
_symmetry.space_group_name_H-M   'P 1'
#
loop_
_entity.id
_entity.type
_entity.pdbx_description
1 polymer ?
#
loop_
_entity_poly.entity_id
_entity_poly.type
_entity_poly.pdbx_seq_one_letter_code
_entity_poly.pdbx_strand_id
1 'polypeptide(L)'
;MVRPFARHAGGDDGAGLAQGNPSRPADDGTPKVAIIQGRFCLAYQGGVCFTCSERCPVPDALTTEKGIPTVHADICTGCGICHDLCPAPRNAILMLAPPETPALARS
;
A
#
# COMPACT_ATOMS: atom_id res chain seq x y z
N MET A 1 21.40 -38.82 38.48
CA MET A 1 21.87 -37.49 38.95
C MET A 1 20.95 -36.42 38.38
N VAL A 2 19.74 -36.32 38.92
CA VAL A 2 18.73 -35.32 38.56
C VAL A 2 18.93 -34.12 39.50
N ARG A 3 19.32 -32.97 38.96
CA ARG A 3 19.43 -31.73 39.74
C ARG A 3 18.04 -31.07 39.83
N PRO A 4 17.59 -30.65 41.03
CA PRO A 4 16.26 -30.09 41.24
C PRO A 4 16.15 -28.61 40.81
N PHE A 5 14.89 -28.25 40.54
CA PHE A 5 14.34 -26.95 40.16
C PHE A 5 14.87 -25.75 40.97
N ALA A 6 15.31 -24.70 40.26
CA ALA A 6 15.24 -23.32 40.75
C ALA A 6 14.14 -22.59 39.94
N ARG A 7 13.05 -22.25 40.63
CA ARG A 7 11.91 -21.50 40.09
C ARG A 7 12.31 -20.02 40.01
N HIS A 8 12.47 -19.48 38.80
CA HIS A 8 12.44 -18.03 38.63
C HIS A 8 10.98 -17.59 38.44
N ALA A 9 10.45 -16.95 39.49
CA ALA A 9 9.31 -16.08 39.40
C ALA A 9 9.80 -14.72 38.88
N GLY A 10 9.31 -14.32 37.71
CA GLY A 10 9.48 -12.99 37.15
C GLY A 10 8.27 -12.75 36.26
N GLY A 11 7.33 -11.96 36.76
CA GLY A 11 6.26 -11.42 35.95
C GLY A 11 6.81 -10.24 35.15
N ASP A 12 6.51 -10.25 33.86
CA ASP A 12 6.49 -9.05 33.04
C ASP A 12 5.12 -8.99 32.37
N ASP A 13 4.29 -8.09 32.87
CA ASP A 13 3.07 -7.65 32.23
C ASP A 13 3.45 -6.90 30.95
N GLY A 14 3.66 -7.66 29.87
CA GLY A 14 3.97 -7.16 28.54
C GLY A 14 2.75 -6.53 27.86
N ALA A 15 2.23 -5.45 28.45
CA ALA A 15 1.33 -4.54 27.77
C ALA A 15 2.08 -3.82 26.64
N GLY A 16 1.62 -4.06 25.42
CA GLY A 16 1.63 -3.08 24.33
C GLY A 16 3.00 -2.66 23.80
N LEU A 17 3.38 -3.26 22.66
CA LEU A 17 3.97 -2.49 21.58
C LEU A 17 3.34 -2.97 20.28
N ALA A 18 2.23 -2.31 19.90
CA ALA A 18 1.86 -2.22 18.51
C ALA A 18 3.09 -1.70 17.78
N GLN A 19 3.74 -2.56 17.00
CA GLN A 19 4.84 -2.20 16.11
C GLN A 19 4.25 -1.42 14.93
N GLY A 20 3.63 -0.27 15.22
CA GLY A 20 3.14 0.67 14.22
C GLY A 20 4.32 1.51 13.77
N ASN A 21 4.77 1.29 12.54
CA ASN A 21 5.75 2.15 11.89
C ASN A 21 5.27 3.62 11.93
N PRO A 22 6.02 4.57 12.54
CA PRO A 22 5.61 5.98 12.65
C PRO A 22 5.52 6.74 11.32
N SER A 23 5.82 6.07 10.20
CA SER A 23 5.75 6.64 8.85
C SER A 23 4.35 6.60 8.22
N ARG A 24 3.36 5.95 8.84
CA ARG A 24 1.98 5.98 8.33
C ARG A 24 1.27 7.20 8.91
N PRO A 25 0.93 8.24 8.10
CA PRO A 25 0.02 9.28 8.57
C PRO A 25 -1.26 8.60 9.05
N ALA A 26 -1.81 9.09 10.16
CA ALA A 26 -3.08 8.61 10.70
C ALA A 26 -4.12 8.58 9.56
N ASP A 27 -4.82 7.46 9.44
CA ASP A 27 -5.95 7.31 8.53
C ASP A 27 -6.96 8.41 8.85
N ASP A 28 -7.00 9.46 8.03
CA ASP A 28 -7.90 10.60 8.18
C ASP A 28 -9.28 10.30 7.59
N GLY A 29 -9.50 9.05 7.17
CA GLY A 29 -10.70 8.60 6.47
C GLY A 29 -10.85 9.16 5.06
N THR A 30 -9.88 9.95 4.57
CA THR A 30 -9.94 10.50 3.23
C THR A 30 -9.67 9.37 2.23
N PRO A 31 -10.62 9.06 1.31
CA PRO A 31 -10.38 8.05 0.30
C PRO A 31 -9.16 8.44 -0.53
N LYS A 32 -8.32 7.46 -0.88
CA LYS A 32 -7.14 7.66 -1.72
C LYS A 32 -7.23 6.78 -2.95
N VAL A 33 -6.65 7.25 -4.05
CA VAL A 33 -6.50 6.52 -5.30
C VAL A 33 -5.02 6.48 -5.68
N ALA A 34 -4.60 5.36 -6.28
CA ALA A 34 -3.26 5.22 -6.83
C ALA A 34 -3.19 5.85 -8.23
N ILE A 35 -2.16 6.66 -8.49
CA ILE A 35 -1.88 7.25 -9.80
C ILE A 35 -0.48 6.85 -10.25
N ILE A 36 -0.35 6.36 -11.49
CA ILE A 36 0.93 5.95 -12.07
C ILE A 36 1.60 7.14 -12.76
N GLN A 37 2.74 7.57 -12.23
CA GLN A 37 3.64 8.51 -12.89
C GLN A 37 4.43 7.79 -13.99
N GLY A 38 3.93 7.83 -15.23
CA GLY A 38 4.55 7.15 -16.37
C GLY A 38 6.04 7.46 -16.54
N ARG A 39 6.48 8.69 -16.23
CA ARG A 39 7.90 9.09 -16.30
C ARG A 39 8.84 8.32 -15.35
N PHE A 40 8.32 7.60 -14.35
CA PHE A 40 9.08 6.80 -13.39
C PHE A 40 8.74 5.31 -13.45
N CYS A 41 7.63 4.95 -14.10
CA CYS A 41 7.20 3.57 -14.18
C CYS A 41 8.07 2.80 -15.19
N LEU A 42 8.70 1.71 -14.75
CA LEU A 42 9.56 0.88 -15.60
C LEU A 42 8.82 0.39 -16.85
N ALA A 43 7.54 0.01 -16.73
CA ALA A 43 6.71 -0.41 -17.85
C ALA A 43 6.52 0.71 -18.91
N TYR A 44 6.21 1.94 -18.47
CA TYR A 44 6.10 3.10 -19.36
C TYR A 44 7.43 3.54 -19.97
N GLN A 45 8.54 3.23 -19.30
CA GLN A 45 9.90 3.51 -19.80
C GLN A 45 10.44 2.45 -20.76
N GLY A 46 9.63 1.43 -21.12
CA GLY A 46 10.02 0.35 -22.04
C GLY A 46 10.65 -0.87 -21.36
N GLY A 47 10.68 -0.91 -20.03
CA GLY A 47 11.02 -2.10 -19.25
C GLY A 47 9.85 -3.06 -19.09
N VAL A 48 10.11 -4.24 -18.52
CA VAL A 48 9.09 -5.23 -18.17
C VAL A 48 8.83 -5.16 -16.67
N CYS A 49 7.62 -4.78 -16.26
CA CYS A 49 7.26 -4.66 -14.84
C CYS A 49 5.74 -4.84 -14.63
N PHE A 50 5.35 -5.82 -13.82
CA PHE A 50 3.96 -6.16 -13.52
C PHE A 50 3.66 -6.19 -12.01
N THR A 51 4.60 -5.74 -11.17
CA THR A 51 4.51 -5.89 -9.71
C THR A 51 3.23 -5.30 -9.13
N CYS A 52 2.81 -4.12 -9.60
CA CYS A 52 1.59 -3.49 -9.10
C CYS A 52 0.32 -4.24 -9.53
N SER A 53 0.23 -4.70 -10.77
CA SER A 53 -0.92 -5.44 -11.29
C SER A 53 -1.07 -6.81 -10.65
N GLU A 54 0.04 -7.54 -10.46
CA GLU A 54 0.02 -8.90 -9.89
C GLU A 54 -0.26 -8.93 -8.39
N ARG A 55 0.01 -7.82 -7.70
CA ARG A 55 -0.20 -7.73 -6.24
C ARG A 55 -1.43 -6.95 -5.83
N CYS A 56 -2.16 -6.34 -6.77
CA CYS A 56 -3.40 -5.66 -6.45
C CYS A 56 -4.41 -6.69 -5.93
N PRO A 57 -4.91 -6.55 -4.69
CA PRO A 57 -5.87 -7.50 -4.13
C PRO A 57 -7.30 -7.24 -4.61
N VAL A 58 -7.52 -6.11 -5.30
CA VAL A 58 -8.85 -5.69 -5.78
C VAL A 58 -8.96 -6.08 -7.25
N PRO A 59 -9.94 -6.94 -7.62
CA PRO A 59 -10.15 -7.31 -9.01
C PRO A 59 -10.47 -6.08 -9.84
N ASP A 60 -9.93 -6.03 -11.05
CA ASP A 60 -10.15 -4.96 -12.05
C ASP A 60 -9.74 -3.54 -11.63
N ALA A 61 -9.27 -3.31 -10.40
CA ALA A 61 -8.76 -2.00 -9.98
C ALA A 61 -7.48 -1.59 -10.69
N LEU A 62 -6.74 -2.57 -11.21
CA LEU A 62 -5.52 -2.34 -11.96
C LEU A 62 -5.44 -3.35 -13.09
N THR A 63 -5.52 -2.87 -14.33
CA THR A 63 -5.41 -3.70 -15.54
C THR A 63 -4.09 -3.43 -16.23
N THR A 64 -3.66 -4.36 -17.07
CA THR A 64 -2.46 -4.20 -17.90
C THR A 64 -2.84 -4.42 -19.36
N GLU A 65 -2.61 -3.40 -20.20
CA GLU A 65 -2.77 -3.50 -21.64
C GLU A 65 -1.43 -3.29 -22.33
N LYS A 66 -1.04 -4.22 -23.21
CA LYS A 66 0.24 -4.16 -23.96
C LYS A 66 1.47 -3.93 -23.06
N GLY A 67 1.46 -4.50 -21.86
CA GLY A 67 2.55 -4.34 -20.91
C GLY A 67 2.47 -3.07 -20.04
N ILE A 68 1.48 -2.22 -20.26
CA ILE A 68 1.32 -0.93 -19.57
C ILE A 68 0.22 -1.04 -18.51
N PRO A 69 0.53 -0.82 -17.22
CA PRO A 69 -0.46 -0.84 -16.15
C PRO A 69 -1.30 0.45 -16.15
N THR A 70 -2.60 0.28 -15.84
CA THR A 70 -3.59 1.36 -15.68
C THR A 70 -4.38 1.12 -14.41
N VAL A 71 -4.51 2.15 -13.55
CA VAL A 71 -5.36 2.10 -12.36
C VAL A 71 -6.75 2.64 -12.71
N HIS A 72 -7.79 1.91 -12.30
CA HIS A 72 -9.19 2.32 -12.42
C HIS A 72 -9.64 2.98 -11.12
N ALA A 73 -9.76 4.31 -11.14
CA ALA A 73 -10.01 5.12 -9.95
C ALA A 73 -11.32 4.74 -9.23
N ASP A 74 -12.36 4.37 -9.99
CA ASP A 74 -13.67 4.01 -9.45
C ASP A 74 -13.68 2.69 -8.65
N ILE A 75 -12.66 1.84 -8.87
CA ILE A 75 -12.55 0.52 -8.24
C ILE A 75 -11.41 0.50 -7.21
N CYS A 76 -10.41 1.37 -7.38
CA CYS A 76 -9.26 1.46 -6.49
C CYS A 76 -9.69 1.81 -5.05
N THR A 77 -9.37 0.93 -4.11
CA THR A 77 -9.72 1.10 -2.69
C THR A 77 -8.73 1.97 -1.91
N GLY A 78 -7.65 2.43 -2.54
CA GLY A 78 -6.61 3.19 -1.86
C GLY A 78 -5.71 2.37 -0.93
N CYS A 79 -5.72 1.03 -1.02
CA CYS A 79 -4.99 0.14 -0.09
C CYS A 79 -3.46 0.32 -0.04
N GLY A 80 -2.85 0.97 -1.03
CA GLY A 80 -1.43 1.33 -1.03
C GLY A 80 -0.44 0.20 -1.37
N ILE A 81 -0.89 -1.05 -1.56
CA ILE A 81 0.01 -2.19 -1.84
C ILE A 81 0.87 -1.96 -3.09
N CYS A 82 0.31 -1.40 -4.15
CA CYS A 82 1.05 -1.07 -5.37
C CYS A 82 2.13 0.00 -5.14
N HIS A 83 1.90 0.93 -4.22
CA HIS A 83 2.86 1.96 -3.84
C HIS A 83 4.01 1.36 -3.04
N ASP A 84 3.71 0.55 -2.04
CA ASP A 84 4.72 -0.06 -1.16
C ASP A 84 5.68 -1.01 -1.89
N LEU A 85 5.20 -1.65 -2.97
CA LEU A 85 5.96 -2.66 -3.71
C LEU A 85 6.63 -2.14 -4.99
N CYS A 86 6.51 -0.85 -5.32
CA CYS A 86 7.04 -0.33 -6.57
C CYS A 86 8.59 -0.45 -6.61
N PRO A 87 9.18 -1.23 -7.56
CA PRO A 87 10.63 -1.45 -7.60
C PRO A 87 11.39 -0.35 -8.37
N ALA A 88 10.70 0.67 -8.87
CA ALA A 88 11.32 1.74 -9.63
C ALA A 88 12.27 2.56 -8.73
N PRO A 89 13.45 3.01 -9.24
CA PRO A 89 14.41 3.79 -8.44
C PRO A 89 13.80 5.06 -7.82
N ARG A 90 12.82 5.65 -8.51
CA ARG A 90 11.88 6.61 -7.93
C ARG A 90 10.50 5.97 -7.97
N ASN A 91 9.82 5.93 -6.83
CA ASN A 91 8.50 5.31 -6.76
C ASN A 91 7.55 5.95 -7.80
N ALA A 92 7.02 5.11 -8.67
CA ALA A 92 6.16 5.54 -9.77
C ALA A 92 4.69 5.69 -9.36
N ILE A 93 4.32 5.23 -8.17
CA ILE A 93 2.93 5.27 -7.70
C ILE A 93 2.78 6.43 -6.71
N LEU A 94 1.83 7.32 -6.99
CA LEU A 94 1.37 8.33 -6.05
C LEU A 94 0.04 7.89 -5.44
N MET A 95 -0.13 8.11 -4.15
CA MET A 95 -1.42 7.97 -3.47
C MET A 95 -1.97 9.38 -3.27
N LEU A 96 -3.05 9.72 -3.97
CA LEU A 96 -3.70 11.03 -3.91
C LEU A 96 -5.14 10.88 -3.46
N ALA A 97 -5.76 11.93 -2.95
CA ALA A 97 -7.22 11.96 -2.88
C ALA A 97 -7.78 11.80 -4.32
N PRO A 98 -8.88 11.07 -4.52
CA PRO A 98 -9.53 11.02 -5.82
C PRO A 98 -9.86 12.45 -6.26
N PRO A 99 -9.83 12.74 -7.57
CA PRO A 99 -10.15 14.06 -8.07
C PRO A 99 -11.54 14.46 -7.57
N GLU A 100 -11.57 15.38 -6.62
CA GLU A 100 -12.79 15.98 -6.15
C GLU A 100 -13.44 16.70 -7.35
N THR A 101 -14.63 16.27 -7.74
CA THR A 101 -15.63 17.26 -8.14
C THR A 101 -16.37 17.64 -6.86
N PRO A 102 -16.15 18.82 -6.26
CA PRO A 102 -16.86 19.26 -5.05
C PRO A 102 -18.36 19.55 -5.26
N ALA A 103 -19.02 18.95 -6.27
CA ALA A 103 -20.35 19.35 -6.72
C ALA A 103 -21.50 18.44 -6.25
N LEU A 104 -21.26 17.29 -5.60
CA LEU A 104 -22.32 16.33 -5.25
C LEU A 104 -22.22 15.71 -3.84
N ALA A 105 -21.64 16.41 -2.87
CA ALA A 105 -21.61 15.93 -1.47
C ALA A 105 -22.14 16.97 -0.46
N ARG A 106 -22.95 17.92 -0.94
CA ARG A 106 -23.66 18.89 -0.09
C ARG A 106 -25.12 19.04 -0.54
N SER A 107 -25.90 17.97 -0.38
CA SER A 107 -27.37 17.99 -0.46
C SER A 107 -27.95 17.19 0.68
#